data_AF-A0A7C0YG62-F1
#
_entry.id   AF-A0A7C0YG62-F1
#
_cell.length_a   1.000
_cell.length_b   1.000
_cell.length_c   1.000
_cell.angle_alpha   90.00
_cell.angle_beta   90.00
_cell.angle_gamma   90.00
#
_symmetry.space_group_name_H-M   'P 1'
#
loop_
_entity.id
_entity.type
_entity.pdbx_description
1 polymer ?
#
loop_
_entity_poly.entity_id
_entity_poly.type
_entity_poly.pdbx_seq_one_letter_code
_entity_poly.pdbx_strand_id
1 'polypeptide(L)'
;MRIIKGFNIKALLLAGCLMLIPVPDAFSVTFKVSPEHIAVDSLYHGSRVSITGEVGADEEVIVKVTSEEHKVDLRKKGKKMGLLWMNVGELEIEPVSDVYLLFSTRDINEILNPEQQNSYVI
;
A
#
# COMPACT_ATOMS: atom_id res chain seq x y z
N MET A 1 -28.54 59.93 -20.10
CA MET A 1 -28.80 59.09 -18.91
C MET A 1 -29.38 57.75 -19.39
N ARG A 2 -28.52 56.73 -19.62
CA ARG A 2 -28.92 55.44 -20.21
C ARG A 2 -29.17 54.45 -19.06
N ILE A 3 -30.44 54.13 -18.83
CA ILE A 3 -30.86 53.14 -17.84
C ILE A 3 -30.60 51.75 -18.43
N ILE A 4 -29.74 50.98 -17.77
CA ILE A 4 -29.31 49.64 -18.18
C ILE A 4 -30.52 48.70 -18.02
N LYS A 5 -31.08 48.23 -19.14
CA LYS A 5 -32.19 47.26 -19.15
C LYS A 5 -31.64 45.83 -19.03
N GLY A 6 -32.21 45.04 -18.13
CA GLY A 6 -32.24 43.58 -18.23
C GLY A 6 -31.22 42.81 -17.39
N PHE A 7 -31.26 42.97 -16.07
CA PHE A 7 -30.53 42.08 -15.16
C PHE A 7 -31.31 40.76 -15.04
N ASN A 8 -30.82 39.69 -15.71
CA ASN A 8 -31.48 38.38 -15.76
C ASN A 8 -31.31 37.63 -14.42
N ILE A 9 -32.23 37.85 -13.48
CA ILE A 9 -32.26 37.22 -12.14
C ILE A 9 -32.15 35.69 -12.21
N LYS A 10 -32.70 35.05 -13.26
CA LYS A 10 -32.59 33.60 -13.48
C LYS A 10 -31.15 33.13 -13.71
N ALA A 11 -30.32 33.93 -14.40
CA ALA A 11 -28.91 33.62 -14.60
C ALA A 11 -28.11 33.77 -13.30
N LEU A 12 -28.49 34.73 -12.45
CA LEU A 12 -27.87 34.93 -11.13
C LEU A 12 -28.23 33.78 -10.16
N LEU A 13 -29.49 33.33 -10.18
CA LEU A 13 -29.95 32.18 -9.39
C LEU A 13 -29.28 30.86 -9.84
N LEU A 14 -29.11 30.68 -11.15
CA LEU A 14 -28.44 29.49 -11.69
C LEU A 14 -26.94 29.47 -11.35
N ALA A 15 -26.27 30.63 -11.42
CA ALA A 15 -24.88 30.77 -10.99
C ALA A 15 -24.69 30.58 -9.47
N GLY A 16 -25.65 31.04 -8.66
CA GLY A 16 -25.68 30.82 -7.22
C GLY A 16 -25.88 29.36 -6.83
N CYS A 17 -26.76 28.62 -7.54
CA CYS A 17 -26.92 27.18 -7.34
C CYS A 17 -25.66 26.39 -7.71
N LEU A 18 -24.89 26.83 -8.71
CA LEU A 18 -23.68 26.14 -9.14
C LEU A 18 -22.54 26.27 -8.11
N MET A 19 -22.55 27.29 -7.24
CA MET A 19 -21.57 27.48 -6.15
C MET A 19 -21.87 26.65 -4.90
N LEU A 20 -23.04 26.00 -4.81
CA LEU A 20 -23.43 25.16 -3.67
C LEU A 20 -23.04 23.69 -3.84
N ILE A 21 -22.33 23.34 -4.92
CA ILE A 21 -21.85 21.98 -5.13
C ILE A 21 -20.63 21.78 -4.22
N PRO A 22 -20.68 20.87 -3.23
CA PRO A 22 -19.50 20.54 -2.44
C PRO A 22 -18.44 19.98 -3.38
N VAL A 23 -17.32 20.68 -3.48
CA VAL A 23 -16.13 20.14 -4.16
C VAL A 23 -15.54 19.11 -3.20
N PRO A 24 -15.35 17.85 -3.62
CA PRO A 24 -14.64 16.89 -2.79
C PRO A 24 -13.24 17.43 -2.51
N ASP A 25 -12.86 17.52 -1.24
CA ASP A 25 -11.49 17.83 -0.87
C ASP A 25 -10.58 16.76 -1.48
N ALA A 26 -9.61 17.21 -2.29
CA ALA A 26 -8.61 16.32 -2.86
C ALA A 26 -7.60 15.97 -1.76
N PHE A 27 -7.93 14.98 -0.94
CA PHE A 27 -6.98 14.39 -0.01
C PHE A 27 -6.01 13.48 -0.78
N SER A 28 -4.72 13.68 -0.55
CA SER A 28 -3.68 12.80 -1.05
C SER A 28 -3.14 11.99 0.12
N VAL A 29 -3.06 10.67 -0.04
CA VAL A 29 -2.42 9.80 0.95
C VAL A 29 -0.97 10.23 1.09
N THR A 30 -0.58 10.68 2.28
CA THR A 30 0.81 10.98 2.60
C THR A 30 1.33 9.97 3.60
N PHE A 31 2.60 9.60 3.49
CA PHE A 31 3.23 8.76 4.49
C PHE A 31 4.72 9.10 4.65
N LYS A 32 5.25 8.75 5.82
CA LYS A 32 6.65 8.83 6.18
C LYS A 32 7.05 7.54 6.87
N VAL A 33 8.26 7.06 6.55
CA VAL A 33 8.87 5.89 7.16
C VAL A 33 10.08 6.34 7.96
N SER A 34 10.25 5.80 9.17
CA SER A 34 11.40 6.07 10.01
C SER A 34 11.83 4.82 10.79
N PRO A 35 13.12 4.42 10.75
CA PRO A 35 14.17 4.98 9.90
C PRO A 35 13.94 4.65 8.42
N GLU A 36 14.46 5.49 7.52
CA GLU A 36 14.43 5.26 6.07
C GLU A 36 15.39 4.14 5.66
N HIS A 37 16.47 3.96 6.42
CA HIS A 37 17.47 2.93 6.19
C HIS A 37 17.84 2.21 7.49
N ILE A 38 17.95 0.89 7.42
CA ILE A 38 18.40 0.04 8.53
C ILE A 38 19.71 -0.62 8.10
N ALA A 39 20.77 -0.36 8.86
CA ALA A 39 22.04 -1.08 8.69
C ALA A 39 21.92 -2.46 9.34
N VAL A 40 22.08 -3.52 8.52
CA VAL A 40 22.11 -4.91 8.99
C VAL A 40 23.55 -5.40 8.93
N ASP A 41 24.24 -5.34 10.07
CA ASP A 41 25.59 -5.85 10.26
C ASP A 41 25.60 -7.08 11.20
N SER A 42 26.79 -7.60 11.54
CA SER A 42 26.94 -8.79 12.38
C SER A 42 26.42 -8.64 13.81
N LEU A 43 26.18 -7.41 14.27
CA LEU A 43 25.64 -7.09 15.59
C LEU A 43 24.15 -6.73 15.53
N TYR A 44 23.52 -6.79 14.35
CA TYR A 44 22.11 -6.48 14.19
C TYR A 44 21.22 -7.47 14.96
N HIS A 45 20.33 -6.92 15.77
CA HIS A 45 19.38 -7.68 16.61
C HIS A 45 17.94 -7.18 16.44
N GLY A 46 17.62 -6.65 15.25
CA GLY A 46 16.31 -6.08 14.94
C GLY A 46 16.27 -4.56 15.01
N SER A 47 15.26 -3.98 14.35
CA SER A 47 14.98 -2.54 14.35
C SER A 47 13.48 -2.31 14.36
N ARG A 48 13.06 -1.19 14.97
CA ARG A 48 11.67 -0.75 14.95
C ARG A 48 11.50 0.26 13.81
N VAL A 49 10.62 -0.06 12.87
CA VAL A 49 10.18 0.86 11.81
C VAL A 49 8.84 1.45 12.21
N SER A 50 8.74 2.77 12.12
CA SER A 50 7.51 3.53 12.30
C SER A 50 7.05 4.04 10.94
N ILE A 51 5.80 3.75 10.59
CA ILE A 51 5.12 4.25 9.40
C ILE A 51 3.99 5.14 9.89
N THR A 52 3.98 6.40 9.46
CA THR A 52 2.97 7.40 9.84
C THR A 52 2.46 8.06 8.58
N GLY A 53 1.16 8.38 8.53
CA GLY A 53 0.56 9.03 7.37
C GLY A 53 -0.76 9.72 7.73
N GLU A 54 -1.24 10.54 6.80
CA GLU A 54 -2.52 11.21 6.90
C GLU A 54 -3.40 10.76 5.72
N VAL A 55 -4.66 10.45 6.03
CA VAL A 55 -5.71 10.01 5.09
C VAL A 55 -7.02 10.70 5.42
N GLY A 56 -7.99 10.66 4.50
CA GLY A 56 -9.33 11.18 4.75
C GLY A 56 -10.02 10.47 5.93
N ALA A 57 -10.93 11.17 6.62
CA ALA A 57 -11.56 10.66 7.84
C ALA A 57 -12.34 9.34 7.64
N ASP A 58 -12.83 9.08 6.43
CA ASP A 58 -13.63 7.90 6.07
C ASP A 58 -12.87 6.93 5.13
N GLU A 59 -11.55 7.07 5.01
CA GLU A 59 -10.72 6.22 4.15
C GLU A 59 -10.14 5.03 4.93
N GLU A 60 -10.17 3.87 4.29
CA GLU A 60 -9.50 2.67 4.80
C GLU A 60 -8.05 2.62 4.30
N VAL A 61 -7.15 2.14 5.16
CA VAL A 61 -5.73 2.13 4.86
C VAL A 61 -5.21 0.71 4.87
N ILE A 62 -4.47 0.38 3.81
CA ILE A 62 -3.68 -0.85 3.73
C ILE A 62 -2.21 -0.43 3.62
N VAL A 63 -1.39 -0.97 4.51
CA VAL A 63 0.07 -0.80 4.49
C VAL A 63 0.71 -2.14 4.17
N LYS A 64 1.33 -2.23 2.98
CA LYS A 64 2.11 -3.39 2.55
C LYS A 64 3.59 -3.06 2.62
N VAL A 65 4.34 -3.80 3.43
CA VAL A 65 5.80 -3.74 3.50
C VAL A 65 6.35 -4.99 2.84
N THR A 66 7.04 -4.82 1.71
CA THR A 66 7.58 -5.91 0.91
C THR A 66 9.03 -5.66 0.55
N SER A 67 9.81 -6.73 0.37
CA SER A 67 11.12 -6.65 -0.29
C SER A 67 10.96 -6.69 -1.81
N GLU A 68 12.06 -6.48 -2.53
CA GLU A 68 12.12 -6.81 -3.96
C GLU A 68 11.87 -8.31 -4.16
N GLU A 69 11.16 -8.63 -5.24
CA GLU A 69 10.90 -9.99 -5.66
C GLU A 69 12.13 -10.59 -6.35
N HIS A 70 12.45 -11.84 -6.02
CA HIS A 70 13.55 -12.56 -6.61
C HIS A 70 13.28 -14.07 -6.65
N LYS A 71 14.18 -14.81 -7.31
CA LYS A 71 14.20 -16.27 -7.30
C LYS A 71 14.91 -16.78 -6.05
N VAL A 72 14.31 -17.74 -5.36
CA VAL A 72 14.95 -18.46 -4.25
C VAL A 72 15.04 -19.95 -4.55
N ASP A 73 16.25 -20.49 -4.45
CA ASP A 73 16.52 -21.92 -4.58
C ASP A 73 16.68 -22.56 -3.19
N LEU A 74 15.63 -23.24 -2.72
CA LEU A 74 15.63 -23.95 -1.45
C LEU A 74 16.16 -25.37 -1.64
N ARG A 75 17.16 -25.75 -0.83
CA ARG A 75 17.80 -27.06 -0.89
C ARG A 75 17.52 -27.85 0.38
N LYS A 76 16.88 -29.01 0.22
CA LYS A 76 16.69 -29.96 1.31
C LYS A 76 18.02 -30.64 1.62
N LYS A 77 18.59 -30.36 2.79
CA LYS A 77 19.77 -31.09 3.30
C LYS A 77 19.34 -32.41 3.93
N GLY A 78 20.07 -33.48 3.64
CA GLY A 78 19.85 -34.79 4.23
C GLY A 78 21.15 -35.59 4.31
N LYS A 79 21.19 -36.57 5.22
CA LYS A 79 22.30 -37.53 5.29
C LYS A 79 22.15 -38.57 4.19
N LYS A 80 23.12 -38.65 3.29
CA LYS A 80 23.25 -39.75 2.33
C LYS A 80 24.36 -40.69 2.81
N MET A 81 24.12 -42.00 2.68
CA MET A 81 25.05 -43.06 3.13
C MET A 81 25.41 -42.99 4.62
N GLY A 82 24.55 -42.41 5.47
CA GLY A 82 24.73 -42.32 6.91
C GLY A 82 25.81 -41.36 7.40
N LEU A 83 26.63 -40.80 6.51
CA LEU A 83 27.85 -40.07 6.88
C LEU A 83 27.86 -38.61 6.40
N LEU A 84 27.37 -38.34 5.18
CA LEU A 84 27.54 -37.05 4.53
C LEU A 84 26.23 -36.28 4.39
N TRP A 85 26.22 -35.02 4.82
CA TRP A 85 25.12 -34.10 4.56
C TRP A 85 25.25 -33.52 3.15
N MET A 86 24.27 -33.81 2.29
CA MET A 86 24.22 -33.30 0.94
C MET A 86 22.80 -32.85 0.59
N ASN A 87 22.66 -32.15 -0.53
CA ASN A 87 21.35 -31.82 -1.06
C ASN A 87 20.67 -33.12 -1.50
N VAL A 88 19.49 -33.40 -0.96
CA VAL A 88 18.65 -34.56 -1.31
C VAL A 88 17.37 -34.15 -2.03
N GLY A 89 17.21 -32.85 -2.27
CA GLY A 89 16.10 -32.24 -3.01
C GLY A 89 16.32 -30.75 -3.18
N GLU A 90 15.63 -30.17 -4.14
CA GLU A 90 15.67 -28.76 -4.51
C GLU A 90 14.25 -28.30 -4.84
N LEU A 91 13.94 -27.07 -4.49
CA LEU A 91 12.69 -26.37 -4.76
C LEU A 91 13.04 -24.95 -5.16
N GLU A 92 12.66 -24.58 -6.38
CA GLU A 92 12.81 -23.21 -6.87
C GLU A 92 11.48 -22.48 -6.68
N ILE A 93 11.53 -21.28 -6.11
CA ILE A 93 10.37 -20.41 -5.92
C ILE A 93 10.66 -19.07 -6.60
N GLU A 94 9.80 -18.67 -7.53
CA GLU A 94 9.94 -17.42 -8.28
C GLU A 94 8.57 -16.93 -8.81
N PRO A 95 8.23 -15.63 -8.65
CA PRO A 95 8.89 -14.65 -7.79
C PRO A 95 8.56 -14.84 -6.30
N VAL A 96 9.47 -14.48 -5.40
CA VAL A 96 9.21 -14.44 -3.95
C VAL A 96 9.83 -13.20 -3.30
N SER A 97 9.16 -12.67 -2.28
CA SER A 97 9.67 -11.62 -1.39
C SER A 97 10.12 -12.23 -0.07
N ASP A 98 11.30 -11.84 0.43
CA ASP A 98 11.80 -12.25 1.75
C ASP A 98 10.99 -11.64 2.90
N VAL A 99 10.45 -10.44 2.66
CA VAL A 99 9.60 -9.71 3.61
C VAL A 99 8.24 -9.51 2.98
N TYR A 100 7.20 -9.91 3.69
CA TYR A 100 5.81 -9.61 3.35
C TYR A 100 5.03 -9.35 4.63
N LEU A 101 4.74 -8.09 4.91
CA LEU A 101 3.92 -7.68 6.05
C LEU A 101 2.75 -6.85 5.54
N LEU A 102 1.54 -7.24 5.92
CA LEU A 102 0.31 -6.57 5.54
C LEU A 102 -0.42 -6.09 6.80
N PHE A 103 -0.73 -4.80 6.83
CA PHE A 103 -1.54 -4.19 7.87
C PHE A 103 -2.73 -3.50 7.23
N SER A 104 -3.88 -3.58 7.88
CA SER A 104 -5.09 -2.94 7.40
C SER A 104 -5.92 -2.43 8.57
N THR A 105 -6.68 -1.37 8.32
CA THR A 105 -7.59 -0.78 9.31
C THR A 105 -8.80 -1.69 9.62
N ARG A 106 -9.18 -2.54 8.67
CA ARG A 106 -10.20 -3.61 8.79
C ARG A 106 -9.76 -4.89 8.10
N ASP A 107 -10.58 -5.95 8.18
CA ASP A 107 -10.31 -7.20 7.45
C ASP A 107 -10.16 -6.91 5.95
N ILE A 108 -9.12 -7.46 5.34
CA ILE A 108 -8.78 -7.18 3.94
C ILE A 108 -9.91 -7.59 2.98
N ASN A 109 -10.68 -8.63 3.33
CA ASN A 109 -11.79 -9.12 2.52
C ASN A 109 -13.02 -8.20 2.58
N GLU A 110 -13.08 -7.30 3.56
CA GLU A 110 -14.09 -6.25 3.65
C GLU A 110 -13.70 -4.97 2.89
N ILE A 111 -12.40 -4.79 2.63
CA ILE A 111 -11.86 -3.61 1.94
C ILE A 111 -11.71 -3.88 0.44
N LEU A 112 -11.20 -5.07 0.09
CA LEU A 112 -10.89 -5.47 -1.27
C LEU A 112 -11.62 -6.77 -1.64
N ASN A 113 -12.18 -6.81 -2.83
CA ASN A 113 -12.68 -8.05 -3.41
C ASN A 113 -11.52 -8.93 -3.93
N PRO A 114 -11.74 -10.23 -4.20
CA PRO A 114 -10.68 -11.13 -4.65
C PRO A 114 -9.95 -10.71 -5.94
N GLU A 115 -10.64 -10.06 -6.88
CA GLU A 115 -10.02 -9.56 -8.10
C GLU A 115 -9.06 -8.41 -7.82
N GLN A 116 -9.46 -7.49 -6.92
CA GLN A 116 -8.62 -6.39 -6.46
C GLN A 116 -7.41 -6.89 -5.68
N GLN A 117 -7.60 -7.85 -4.77
CA GLN A 117 -6.51 -8.46 -4.01
C GLN A 117 -5.46 -9.04 -4.95
N ASN A 118 -5.88 -9.85 -5.93
CA ASN A 118 -4.98 -10.38 -6.95
C ASN A 118 -4.30 -9.28 -7.78
N SER A 119 -5.02 -8.22 -8.14
CA SER A 119 -4.45 -7.08 -8.90
C SER A 119 -3.39 -6.31 -8.10
N TYR A 120 -3.52 -6.23 -6.77
CA TYR A 120 -2.57 -5.54 -5.89
C TYR A 120 -1.52 -6.47 -5.30
N VAL A 121 -1.56 -7.76 -5.64
CA VAL A 121 -0.70 -8.80 -5.06
C VAL A 121 -0.81 -8.80 -3.53
N ILE A 122 -2.06 -8.88 -3.07
CA ILE A 122 -2.51 -8.96 -1.68
C ILE A 122 -3.21 -10.30 -1.46
#